data_AF-F0ZY47-F1
#
_entry.id   AF-F0ZY47-F1
#
_cell.length_a   1.000
_cell.length_b   1.000
_cell.length_c   1.000
_cell.angle_alpha   90.00
_cell.angle_beta   90.00
_cell.angle_gamma   90.00
#
_symmetry.space_group_name_H-M   'P 1'
#
loop_
_entity.id
_entity.type
_entity.pdbx_description
1 polymer ?
#
loop_
_entity_poly.entity_id
_entity_poly.type
_entity_poly.pdbx_seq_one_letter_code
_entity_poly.pdbx_strand_id
1 'polypeptide(L)'
;MNDQFTFDFNNLLKACQPKPIRIWLQILISLAIFSVAEITFFSNFRNMVVVECSLANSNTTSMSLDNCFANNHEITTCINSQYNTGSNYSLDFSISLLGLKGDKYSPLILGFVIVVYLMFMLVFQVCHYFSFNKRKRIQDILSEARIFIDGKKKYEGKLTIYFLCVGAVYVAIKVIWISYRDNQYSNIECNSQTFKVQFATTVSSSVGTLIQSSMGLIIMPLIYIGSWINYLSDIDLKNILTHLSNDSTKQFKSIRIFSVIKYNSLIDKAIDEKYAKEPFYSRFFRKNTFTFKKTSTTEISQILLDYQKTNPHEFEPVQYNEPKISIKSEENQKLIN
;
A
#
# COMPACT_ATOMS: atom_id res chain seq x y z
N MET A 1 -38.50 -11.23 -11.98
CA MET A 1 -38.73 -10.20 -13.03
C MET A 1 -37.39 -9.58 -13.37
N ASN A 2 -36.91 -9.79 -14.60
CA ASN A 2 -35.71 -9.14 -15.13
C ASN A 2 -36.13 -7.81 -15.76
N ASP A 3 -36.06 -6.73 -15.00
CA ASP A 3 -36.28 -5.38 -15.55
C ASP A 3 -35.11 -5.02 -16.48
N GLN A 4 -35.42 -4.38 -17.62
CA GLN A 4 -34.46 -3.76 -18.53
C GLN A 4 -33.43 -2.89 -17.76
N PHE A 5 -33.89 -2.16 -16.73
CA PHE A 5 -33.03 -1.40 -15.84
C PHE A 5 -32.01 -2.26 -15.09
N THR A 6 -32.42 -3.42 -14.55
CA THR A 6 -31.50 -4.34 -13.88
C THR A 6 -30.44 -4.86 -14.85
N PHE A 7 -30.81 -5.12 -16.11
CA PHE A 7 -29.86 -5.54 -17.14
C PHE A 7 -28.87 -4.43 -17.52
N ASP A 8 -29.35 -3.22 -17.80
CA ASP A 8 -28.52 -2.08 -18.20
C ASP A 8 -27.60 -1.63 -17.05
N PHE A 9 -28.13 -1.57 -15.83
CA PHE A 9 -27.38 -1.22 -14.63
C PHE A 9 -26.33 -2.29 -14.28
N ASN A 10 -26.63 -3.58 -14.48
CA ASN A 10 -25.66 -4.66 -14.29
C ASN A 10 -24.52 -4.61 -15.32
N ASN A 11 -24.85 -4.42 -16.60
CA ASN A 11 -23.84 -4.29 -17.65
C ASN A 11 -22.94 -3.07 -17.42
N LEU A 12 -23.52 -1.97 -16.94
CA LEU A 12 -22.80 -0.76 -16.60
C LEU A 12 -21.89 -0.95 -15.38
N LEU A 13 -22.39 -1.55 -14.29
CA LEU A 13 -21.59 -1.87 -13.12
C LEU A 13 -20.43 -2.82 -13.47
N LYS A 14 -20.67 -3.82 -14.32
CA LYS A 14 -19.61 -4.71 -14.84
C LYS A 14 -18.58 -4.00 -15.70
N ALA A 15 -18.97 -2.98 -16.45
CA ALA A 15 -18.04 -2.17 -17.24
C ALA A 15 -17.14 -1.28 -16.35
N CYS A 16 -17.69 -0.74 -15.25
CA CYS A 16 -16.93 0.04 -14.28
C CYS A 16 -16.07 -0.81 -13.32
N GLN A 17 -16.38 -2.11 -13.17
CA GLN A 17 -15.60 -3.02 -12.33
C GLN A 17 -14.19 -3.25 -12.90
N PRO A 18 -13.12 -3.08 -12.09
CA PRO A 18 -11.78 -3.41 -12.53
C PRO A 18 -11.66 -4.91 -12.82
N LYS A 19 -11.22 -5.25 -14.04
CA LYS A 19 -10.96 -6.63 -14.42
C LYS A 19 -9.91 -7.25 -13.48
N PRO A 20 -10.02 -8.54 -13.11
CA PRO A 20 -9.03 -9.21 -12.26
C PRO A 20 -7.59 -9.05 -12.73
N ILE A 21 -7.38 -9.05 -14.05
CA ILE A 21 -6.06 -8.85 -14.65
C ILE A 21 -5.47 -7.45 -14.36
N ARG A 22 -6.31 -6.41 -14.34
CA ARG A 22 -5.88 -5.04 -13.99
C ARG A 22 -5.46 -4.95 -12.53
N ILE A 23 -6.16 -5.67 -11.65
CA ILE A 23 -5.82 -5.77 -10.22
C ILE A 23 -4.46 -6.46 -10.05
N TRP A 24 -4.25 -7.61 -10.70
CA TRP A 24 -2.97 -8.32 -10.66
C TRP A 24 -1.83 -7.48 -11.22
N LEU A 25 -2.04 -6.76 -12.33
CA LEU A 25 -1.06 -5.84 -12.90
C LEU A 25 -0.70 -4.71 -11.92
N GLN A 26 -1.69 -4.10 -11.25
CA GLN A 26 -1.43 -3.07 -10.24
C GLN A 26 -0.61 -3.62 -9.06
N ILE A 27 -0.92 -4.83 -8.59
CA ILE A 27 -0.16 -5.52 -7.53
C ILE A 27 1.30 -5.73 -7.97
N LEU A 28 1.51 -6.25 -9.19
CA LEU A 28 2.85 -6.50 -9.74
C LEU A 28 3.67 -5.24 -9.95
N ILE A 29 3.06 -4.20 -10.56
CA ILE A 29 3.72 -2.91 -10.78
C ILE A 29 4.10 -2.27 -9.45
N SER A 30 3.20 -2.30 -8.47
CA SER A 30 3.49 -1.78 -7.13
C SER A 30 4.66 -2.52 -6.51
N LEU A 31 4.64 -3.85 -6.49
CA LEU A 31 5.72 -4.68 -5.96
C LEU A 31 7.07 -4.36 -6.64
N ALA A 32 7.09 -4.21 -7.96
CA ALA A 32 8.29 -3.88 -8.71
C ALA A 32 8.85 -2.50 -8.32
N ILE A 33 8.01 -1.46 -8.29
CA ILE A 33 8.43 -0.10 -7.90
C ILE A 33 9.01 -0.10 -6.48
N PHE A 34 8.32 -0.76 -5.54
CA PHE A 34 8.80 -0.87 -4.16
C PHE A 34 10.12 -1.64 -4.06
N SER A 35 10.28 -2.71 -4.84
CA SER A 35 11.51 -3.52 -4.82
C SER A 35 12.69 -2.73 -5.40
N VAL A 36 12.47 -1.97 -6.47
CA VAL A 36 13.50 -1.10 -7.08
C VAL A 36 13.94 -0.01 -6.11
N ALA A 37 12.99 0.66 -5.46
CA ALA A 37 13.30 1.66 -4.43
C ALA A 37 14.16 1.05 -3.32
N GLU A 38 13.88 -0.21 -2.96
CA GLU A 38 14.59 -0.87 -1.87
C GLU A 38 15.99 -1.36 -2.22
N ILE A 39 16.15 -1.91 -3.42
CA ILE A 39 17.47 -2.24 -3.97
C ILE A 39 18.33 -0.98 -4.09
N THR A 40 17.74 0.12 -4.57
CA THR A 40 18.43 1.41 -4.72
C THR A 40 18.91 1.94 -3.37
N PHE A 41 18.04 1.87 -2.34
CA PHE A 41 18.41 2.25 -0.98
C PHE A 41 19.65 1.49 -0.51
N PHE A 42 19.64 0.16 -0.54
CA PHE A 42 20.78 -0.62 -0.06
C PHE A 42 22.02 -0.41 -0.93
N SER A 43 21.88 -0.29 -2.25
CA SER A 43 23.01 -0.04 -3.15
C SER A 43 23.78 1.23 -2.81
N ASN A 44 23.09 2.28 -2.34
CA ASN A 44 23.71 3.55 -1.93
C ASN A 44 24.59 3.44 -0.67
N PHE A 45 24.48 2.35 0.10
CA PHE A 45 25.28 2.07 1.30
C PHE A 45 26.28 0.92 1.08
N ARG A 46 26.65 0.64 -0.17
CA ARG A 46 27.72 -0.32 -0.50
C ARG A 46 29.09 0.34 -0.63
N ASN A 47 29.14 1.58 -1.08
CA ASN A 47 30.41 2.26 -1.35
C ASN A 47 30.86 3.10 -0.15
N MET A 48 32.16 3.05 0.11
CA MET A 48 32.82 3.72 1.20
C MET A 48 34.05 4.46 0.69
N VAL A 49 34.30 5.63 1.26
CA VAL A 49 35.40 6.50 0.89
C VAL A 49 36.28 6.74 2.11
N VAL A 50 37.58 6.59 1.92
CA VAL A 50 38.57 7.00 2.92
C VAL A 50 38.62 8.52 2.98
N VAL A 51 38.50 9.06 4.20
CA VAL A 51 38.52 10.51 4.44
C VAL A 51 39.78 11.00 5.14
N GLU A 52 40.41 10.17 5.98
CA GLU A 52 41.61 10.56 6.73
C GLU A 52 42.49 9.33 6.99
N CYS A 53 43.81 9.48 6.91
CA CYS A 53 44.78 8.41 7.20
C CYS A 53 45.82 8.86 8.23
N SER A 54 46.29 7.91 9.06
CA SER A 54 47.46 8.11 9.92
C SER A 54 48.77 7.85 9.17
N LEU A 55 49.84 8.62 9.46
CA LEU A 55 51.19 8.26 9.01
C LEU A 55 51.74 7.03 9.76
N ALA A 56 52.44 6.14 9.06
CA ALA A 56 53.21 5.07 9.68
C ALA A 56 54.25 5.61 10.67
N ASN A 57 54.37 4.95 11.83
CA ASN A 57 55.41 5.20 12.86
C ASN A 57 55.45 6.64 13.42
N SER A 58 54.37 7.40 13.30
CA SER A 58 54.21 8.71 13.94
C SER A 58 53.65 8.55 15.35
N ASN A 59 54.40 8.98 16.38
CA ASN A 59 53.89 9.08 17.75
C ASN A 59 52.78 10.14 17.92
N THR A 60 52.52 10.93 16.87
CA THR A 60 51.45 11.92 16.80
C THR A 60 50.29 11.44 15.91
N THR A 61 49.08 11.43 16.45
CA THR A 61 47.83 10.97 15.81
C THR A 61 47.22 12.02 14.86
N SER A 62 48.02 12.76 14.09
CA SER A 62 47.48 13.72 13.12
C SER A 62 46.98 12.96 11.89
N MET A 63 45.65 12.83 11.77
CA MET A 63 45.01 12.22 10.60
C MET A 63 44.71 13.29 9.54
N SER A 64 45.02 13.02 8.28
CA SER A 64 44.69 13.89 7.14
C SER A 64 44.52 13.08 5.86
N LEU A 65 43.88 13.67 4.85
CA LEU A 65 43.74 13.05 3.53
C LEU A 65 45.09 12.96 2.79
N ASP A 66 45.97 13.96 2.98
CA ASP A 66 47.30 13.98 2.34
C ASP A 66 48.17 12.80 2.79
N ASN A 67 48.00 12.38 4.04
CA ASN A 67 48.69 11.21 4.58
C ASN A 67 48.29 9.91 3.85
N CYS A 68 47.11 9.85 3.22
CA CYS A 68 46.67 8.67 2.47
C CYS A 68 47.49 8.42 1.19
N PHE A 69 48.17 9.45 0.70
CA PHE A 69 49.02 9.40 -0.50
C PHE A 69 50.53 9.46 -0.17
N ALA A 70 50.88 9.61 1.12
CA ALA A 70 52.26 9.56 1.59
C ALA A 70 52.85 8.15 1.46
N ASN A 71 54.18 8.02 1.51
CA ASN A 71 54.92 6.75 1.49
C ASN A 71 54.53 5.81 0.33
N ASN A 72 54.71 6.26 -0.91
CA ASN A 72 54.55 5.42 -2.13
C ASN A 72 53.19 4.71 -2.26
N HIS A 73 52.08 5.34 -1.84
CA HIS A 73 50.73 4.79 -2.05
C HIS A 73 50.49 3.44 -1.36
N GLU A 74 51.14 3.15 -0.23
CA GLU A 74 50.95 1.89 0.51
C GLU A 74 49.49 1.65 0.93
N ILE A 75 48.78 2.71 1.34
CA ILE A 75 47.38 2.64 1.77
C ILE A 75 46.45 2.31 0.60
N THR A 76 46.55 3.05 -0.50
CA THR A 76 45.70 2.84 -1.68
C THR A 76 46.02 1.53 -2.39
N THR A 77 47.28 1.09 -2.40
CA THR A 77 47.68 -0.25 -2.85
C THR A 77 47.06 -1.34 -1.99
N CYS A 78 47.02 -1.16 -0.66
CA CYS A 78 46.36 -2.13 0.21
C CYS A 78 44.85 -2.19 -0.03
N ILE A 79 44.18 -1.04 -0.11
CA ILE A 79 42.73 -0.98 -0.37
C ILE A 79 42.42 -1.69 -1.69
N ASN A 80 43.22 -1.45 -2.73
CA ASN A 80 43.08 -2.16 -3.99
C ASN A 80 43.30 -3.68 -3.82
N SER A 81 44.30 -4.10 -3.06
CA SER A 81 44.55 -5.53 -2.80
C SER A 81 43.42 -6.22 -2.02
N GLN A 82 42.77 -5.54 -1.08
CA GLN A 82 41.72 -6.13 -0.23
C GLN A 82 40.32 -6.04 -0.85
N TYR A 83 40.03 -4.95 -1.54
CA TYR A 83 38.69 -4.62 -2.04
C TYR A 83 38.58 -4.57 -3.56
N ASN A 84 39.69 -4.78 -4.28
CA ASN A 84 39.77 -4.82 -5.74
C ASN A 84 39.15 -3.58 -6.40
N THR A 85 39.67 -2.40 -6.05
CA THR A 85 39.19 -1.11 -6.57
C THR A 85 39.57 -0.87 -8.03
N GLY A 86 40.49 -1.68 -8.58
CA GLY A 86 40.97 -1.56 -9.96
C GLY A 86 42.03 -0.48 -10.16
N SER A 87 42.45 0.20 -9.09
CA SER A 87 43.45 1.26 -9.14
C SER A 87 44.15 1.45 -7.79
N ASN A 88 45.48 1.57 -7.81
CA ASN A 88 46.29 1.94 -6.63
C ASN A 88 46.19 3.42 -6.27
N TYR A 89 45.23 4.15 -6.84
CA TYR A 89 44.95 5.56 -6.53
C TYR A 89 43.53 5.78 -6.00
N SER A 90 42.69 4.73 -5.95
CA SER A 90 41.31 4.87 -5.46
C SER A 90 41.26 4.84 -3.93
N LEU A 91 40.54 5.80 -3.36
CA LEU A 91 40.11 5.81 -1.96
C LEU A 91 38.64 5.38 -1.79
N ASP A 92 37.93 5.16 -2.90
CA ASP A 92 36.58 4.59 -2.91
C ASP A 92 36.67 3.08 -3.13
N PHE A 93 35.90 2.33 -2.35
CA PHE A 93 35.80 0.89 -2.42
C PHE A 93 34.43 0.40 -1.96
N SER A 94 34.02 -0.75 -2.50
CA SER A 94 32.73 -1.35 -2.16
C SER A 94 32.88 -2.38 -1.05
N ILE A 95 32.06 -2.23 0.00
CA ILE A 95 31.85 -3.25 1.02
C ILE A 95 30.54 -3.99 0.74
N SER A 96 30.56 -5.32 0.92
CA SER A 96 29.35 -6.15 0.83
C SER A 96 28.26 -5.65 1.79
N LEU A 97 26.99 -5.76 1.37
CA LEU A 97 25.85 -5.44 2.24
C LEU A 97 25.77 -6.34 3.47
N LEU A 98 26.27 -7.57 3.34
CA LEU A 98 26.33 -8.54 4.43
C LEU A 98 27.47 -8.24 5.42
N GLY A 99 28.30 -7.24 5.13
CA GLY A 99 29.44 -6.84 5.95
C GLY A 99 30.75 -7.57 5.63
N LEU A 100 31.79 -7.22 6.39
CA LEU A 100 33.10 -7.86 6.34
C LEU A 100 33.16 -9.08 7.28
N LYS A 101 34.16 -9.94 7.06
CA LYS A 101 34.42 -11.11 7.90
C LYS A 101 34.67 -10.66 9.35
N GLY A 102 33.77 -11.02 10.26
CA GLY A 102 33.80 -10.60 11.66
C GLY A 102 32.56 -9.80 12.09
N ASP A 103 31.82 -9.21 11.14
CA ASP A 103 30.57 -8.51 11.44
C ASP A 103 29.40 -9.49 11.56
N LYS A 104 28.98 -9.73 12.81
CA LYS A 104 27.86 -10.64 13.12
C LYS A 104 26.50 -9.94 13.06
N TYR A 105 26.44 -8.63 13.30
CA TYR A 105 25.17 -7.94 13.54
C TYR A 105 24.62 -7.23 12.29
N SER A 106 25.44 -6.69 11.40
CA SER A 106 24.94 -6.14 10.12
C SER A 106 24.14 -7.11 9.29
N PRO A 107 24.57 -8.37 9.05
CA PRO A 107 23.78 -9.31 8.25
C PRO A 107 22.49 -9.74 8.97
N LEU A 108 22.49 -9.81 10.31
CA LEU A 108 21.30 -10.10 11.10
C LEU A 108 20.27 -8.98 11.03
N ILE A 109 20.70 -7.73 11.24
CA ILE A 109 19.84 -6.56 11.14
C ILE A 109 19.32 -6.43 9.71
N LEU A 110 20.17 -6.62 8.69
CA LEU A 110 19.75 -6.62 7.28
C LEU A 110 18.69 -7.69 6.98
N GLY A 111 18.91 -8.92 7.46
CA GLY A 111 17.94 -10.01 7.33
C GLY A 111 16.60 -9.65 7.98
N PHE A 112 16.63 -9.04 9.16
CA PHE A 112 15.43 -8.56 9.83
C PHE A 112 14.71 -7.46 9.02
N VAL A 113 15.44 -6.49 8.46
CA VAL A 113 14.86 -5.45 7.57
C VAL A 113 14.17 -6.10 6.37
N ILE A 114 14.81 -7.08 5.71
CA ILE A 114 14.24 -7.78 4.56
C ILE A 114 12.96 -8.54 4.95
N VAL A 115 12.95 -9.24 6.08
CA VAL A 115 11.76 -9.96 6.57
C VAL A 115 10.62 -9.00 6.86
N VAL A 116 10.90 -7.88 7.55
CA VAL A 116 9.87 -6.87 7.85
C VAL A 116 9.31 -6.26 6.56
N TYR A 117 10.16 -5.97 5.58
CA TYR A 117 9.74 -5.50 4.26
C TYR A 117 8.82 -6.50 3.55
N LEU A 118 9.22 -7.78 3.47
CA LEU A 118 8.43 -8.82 2.82
C LEU A 118 7.07 -9.01 3.51
N MET A 119 7.04 -8.99 4.84
CA MET A 119 5.81 -9.09 5.63
C MET A 119 4.90 -7.88 5.40
N PHE A 120 5.46 -6.67 5.38
CA PHE A 120 4.70 -5.46 5.05
C PHE A 120 4.06 -5.57 3.66
N MET A 121 4.86 -5.92 2.65
CA MET A 121 4.39 -6.04 1.27
C MET A 121 3.33 -7.11 1.12
N LEU A 122 3.50 -8.28 1.75
CA LEU A 122 2.52 -9.35 1.68
C LEU A 122 1.18 -8.95 2.31
N VAL A 123 1.20 -8.40 3.53
CA VAL A 123 -0.02 -7.94 4.22
C VAL A 123 -0.69 -6.81 3.43
N PHE A 124 0.10 -5.89 2.87
CA PHE A 124 -0.40 -4.80 2.04
C PHE A 124 -1.14 -5.32 0.79
N GLN A 125 -0.52 -6.22 0.02
CA GLN A 125 -1.14 -6.75 -1.20
C GLN A 125 -2.39 -7.60 -0.90
N VAL A 126 -2.37 -8.35 0.19
CA VAL A 126 -3.55 -9.10 0.67
C VAL A 126 -4.70 -8.17 1.03
N CYS A 127 -4.41 -7.06 1.73
CA CYS A 127 -5.41 -6.04 2.01
C CYS A 127 -5.97 -5.45 0.71
N HIS A 128 -5.10 -5.07 -0.24
CA HIS A 128 -5.46 -4.50 -1.54
C HIS A 128 -6.45 -5.39 -2.28
N TYR A 129 -6.12 -6.67 -2.38
CA TYR A 129 -6.98 -7.69 -2.96
C TYR A 129 -8.36 -7.79 -2.26
N PHE A 130 -8.40 -7.83 -0.92
CA PHE A 130 -9.66 -7.92 -0.19
C PHE A 130 -10.52 -6.66 -0.28
N SER A 131 -9.92 -5.47 -0.35
CA SER A 131 -10.66 -4.22 -0.59
C SER A 131 -11.33 -4.23 -1.96
N PHE A 132 -10.65 -4.70 -3.01
CA PHE A 132 -11.27 -4.86 -4.33
C PHE A 132 -12.39 -5.90 -4.31
N ASN A 133 -12.18 -7.07 -3.72
CA ASN A 133 -13.21 -8.10 -3.65
C ASN A 133 -14.45 -7.62 -2.89
N LYS A 134 -14.26 -6.91 -1.78
CA LYS A 134 -15.35 -6.27 -1.04
C LYS A 134 -16.12 -5.31 -1.93
N ARG A 135 -15.41 -4.40 -2.62
CA ARG A 135 -16.04 -3.40 -3.50
C ARG A 135 -16.83 -4.04 -4.63
N LYS A 136 -16.21 -5.00 -5.32
CA LYS A 136 -16.87 -5.80 -6.36
C LYS A 136 -18.14 -6.45 -5.83
N ARG A 137 -18.05 -7.08 -4.65
CA ARG A 137 -19.20 -7.75 -4.03
C ARG A 137 -20.34 -6.79 -3.72
N ILE A 138 -20.04 -5.60 -3.20
CA ILE A 138 -21.06 -4.56 -2.95
C ILE A 138 -21.73 -4.13 -4.26
N GLN A 139 -20.95 -3.95 -5.34
CA GLN A 139 -21.49 -3.62 -6.66
C GLN A 139 -22.35 -4.76 -7.24
N ASP A 140 -21.93 -6.01 -7.08
CA ASP A 140 -22.70 -7.18 -7.53
C ASP A 140 -24.04 -7.28 -6.78
N ILE A 141 -24.05 -7.06 -5.46
CA ILE A 141 -25.27 -7.03 -4.64
C ILE A 141 -26.17 -5.86 -5.03
N LEU A 142 -25.59 -4.68 -5.24
CA LEU A 142 -26.32 -3.49 -5.71
C LEU A 142 -26.97 -3.75 -7.08
N SER A 143 -26.29 -4.47 -7.96
CA SER A 143 -26.84 -4.85 -9.26
C SER A 143 -28.02 -5.83 -9.14
N GLU A 144 -27.94 -6.82 -8.26
CA GLU A 144 -28.94 -7.89 -8.18
C GLU A 144 -30.15 -7.52 -7.30
N ALA A 145 -29.91 -6.85 -6.17
CA ALA A 145 -30.91 -6.55 -5.16
C ALA A 145 -31.32 -5.07 -5.12
N ARG A 146 -30.62 -4.17 -5.83
CA ARG A 146 -30.77 -2.70 -5.73
C ARG A 146 -30.58 -2.18 -4.30
N ILE A 147 -29.80 -2.91 -3.51
CA ILE A 147 -29.45 -2.56 -2.13
C ILE A 147 -27.96 -2.22 -2.09
N PHE A 148 -27.65 -0.98 -1.73
CA PHE A 148 -26.30 -0.52 -1.46
C PHE A 148 -25.94 -0.80 -0.01
N ILE A 149 -24.89 -1.58 0.21
CA ILE A 149 -24.38 -1.84 1.55
C ILE A 149 -23.37 -0.76 1.91
N ASP A 150 -23.78 0.16 2.79
CA ASP A 150 -22.97 1.30 3.23
C ASP A 150 -22.36 1.07 4.61
N GLY A 151 -21.13 1.54 4.81
CA GLY A 151 -20.51 1.59 6.12
C GLY A 151 -18.99 1.61 6.10
N LYS A 152 -18.42 2.41 7.01
CA LYS A 152 -17.00 2.38 7.38
C LYS A 152 -16.71 1.09 8.13
N LYS A 153 -15.80 0.23 7.65
CA LYS A 153 -15.47 -1.01 8.38
C LYS A 153 -14.55 -0.71 9.55
N LYS A 154 -14.91 -1.19 10.73
CA LYS A 154 -14.15 -1.08 12.00
C LYS A 154 -12.68 -1.53 11.93
N TYR A 155 -12.33 -2.42 11.01
CA TYR A 155 -10.96 -2.96 10.85
C TYR A 155 -10.06 -2.11 9.97
N GLU A 156 -10.65 -1.21 9.19
CA GLU A 156 -9.94 -0.39 8.22
C GLU A 156 -9.02 0.61 8.94
N GLY A 157 -9.54 1.38 9.90
CA GLY A 157 -8.70 2.26 10.74
C GLY A 157 -7.62 1.51 11.53
N LYS A 158 -7.89 0.27 11.99
CA LYS A 158 -6.89 -0.57 12.68
C LYS A 158 -5.77 -0.99 11.73
N LEU A 159 -6.10 -1.36 10.50
CA LEU A 159 -5.11 -1.70 9.46
C LEU A 159 -4.25 -0.49 9.08
N THR A 160 -4.85 0.70 8.98
CA THR A 160 -4.09 1.95 8.77
C THR A 160 -3.09 2.19 9.89
N ILE A 161 -3.52 2.10 11.15
CA ILE A 161 -2.62 2.26 12.31
C ILE A 161 -1.52 1.19 12.28
N TYR A 162 -1.86 -0.06 11.97
CA TYR A 162 -0.89 -1.14 11.81
C TYR A 162 0.17 -0.81 10.75
N PHE A 163 -0.23 -0.36 9.55
CA PHE A 163 0.72 -0.01 8.50
C PHE A 163 1.59 1.19 8.88
N LEU A 164 1.05 2.17 9.59
CA LEU A 164 1.83 3.30 10.11
C LEU A 164 2.87 2.85 11.15
N CYS A 165 2.47 2.00 12.11
CA CYS A 165 3.38 1.47 13.13
C CYS A 165 4.48 0.61 12.51
N VAL A 166 4.14 -0.31 11.61
CA VAL A 166 5.12 -1.17 10.93
C VAL A 166 6.03 -0.34 10.04
N GLY A 167 5.50 0.66 9.33
CA GLY A 167 6.30 1.61 8.55
C GLY A 167 7.30 2.36 9.42
N ALA A 168 6.88 2.88 10.58
CA ALA A 168 7.78 3.55 11.51
C ALA A 168 8.87 2.62 12.06
N VAL A 169 8.52 1.40 12.46
CA VAL A 169 9.46 0.38 12.91
C VAL A 169 10.46 0.04 11.80
N TYR A 170 9.98 -0.12 10.57
CA TYR A 170 10.82 -0.40 9.41
C TYR A 170 11.86 0.69 9.15
N VAL A 171 11.44 1.96 9.20
CA VAL A 171 12.35 3.11 9.08
C VAL A 171 13.36 3.13 10.22
N ALA A 172 12.92 2.92 11.47
CA ALA A 172 13.81 2.90 12.62
C ALA A 172 14.89 1.81 12.51
N ILE A 173 14.54 0.60 12.07
CA ILE A 173 15.51 -0.49 11.89
C ILE A 173 16.52 -0.13 10.79
N LYS A 174 16.09 0.52 9.68
CA LYS A 174 17.02 1.01 8.65
C LYS A 174 18.00 2.03 9.18
N VAL A 175 17.53 2.99 9.99
CA VAL A 175 18.41 3.98 10.63
C VAL A 175 19.42 3.28 11.53
N ILE A 176 18.96 2.34 12.37
CA ILE A 176 19.84 1.54 13.24
C ILE A 176 20.88 0.77 12.41
N TRP A 177 20.48 0.17 11.28
CA TRP A 177 21.39 -0.55 10.38
C TRP A 177 22.46 0.38 9.80
N ILE A 178 22.07 1.57 9.32
CA ILE A 178 23.01 2.58 8.80
C ILE A 178 23.99 2.98 9.90
N SER A 179 23.49 3.40 11.07
CA SER A 179 24.32 3.87 12.18
C SER A 179 25.26 2.79 12.70
N TYR A 180 24.79 1.54 12.78
CA TYR A 180 25.64 0.42 13.17
C TYR A 180 26.76 0.19 12.16
N ARG A 181 26.45 0.18 10.85
CA ARG A 181 27.48 0.01 9.82
C ARG A 181 28.46 1.17 9.78
N ASP A 182 27.97 2.41 9.87
CA ASP A 182 28.83 3.59 9.90
C ASP A 182 29.84 3.51 11.05
N ASN A 183 29.39 3.12 12.25
CA ASN A 183 30.29 2.95 13.40
C ASN A 183 31.23 1.75 13.23
N GLN A 184 30.72 0.60 12.78
CA GLN A 184 31.48 -0.65 12.64
C GLN A 184 32.59 -0.54 11.59
N TYR A 185 32.37 0.24 10.53
CA TYR A 185 33.32 0.44 9.43
C TYR A 185 33.99 1.81 9.44
N SER A 186 33.80 2.60 10.50
CA SER A 186 34.36 3.95 10.65
C SER A 186 35.89 3.97 10.60
N ASN A 187 36.52 2.88 11.01
CA ASN A 187 37.96 2.71 11.01
C ASN A 187 38.30 1.34 10.42
N ILE A 188 39.21 1.33 9.46
CA ILE A 188 39.74 0.12 8.86
C ILE A 188 41.26 0.16 9.00
N GLU A 189 41.84 -1.00 9.30
CA GLU A 189 43.28 -1.15 9.44
C GLU A 189 43.87 -1.82 8.20
N CYS A 190 44.99 -1.27 7.72
CA CYS A 190 45.86 -1.99 6.82
C CYS A 190 47.34 -1.67 7.09
N ASN A 191 48.19 -2.70 7.04
CA ASN A 191 49.64 -2.57 7.23
C ASN A 191 50.01 -1.79 8.51
N SER A 192 49.28 -2.03 9.61
CA SER A 192 49.45 -1.34 10.89
C SER A 192 49.13 0.16 10.88
N GLN A 193 48.42 0.64 9.85
CA GLN A 193 47.90 2.00 9.74
C GLN A 193 46.37 1.97 9.83
N THR A 194 45.79 2.86 10.62
CA THR A 194 44.34 3.01 10.72
C THR A 194 43.90 4.17 9.84
N PHE A 195 42.90 3.92 9.00
CA PHE A 195 42.28 4.96 8.19
C PHE A 195 40.79 5.06 8.51
N LYS A 196 40.32 6.30 8.50
CA LYS A 196 38.93 6.65 8.78
C LYS A 196 38.15 6.64 7.48
N VAL A 197 36.99 6.00 7.54
CA VAL A 197 36.15 5.72 6.38
C VAL A 197 34.75 6.23 6.67
N GLN A 198 34.08 6.72 5.63
CA GLN A 198 32.67 7.07 5.68
C GLN A 198 31.95 6.53 4.45
N PHE A 199 30.63 6.47 4.48
CA PHE A 199 29.85 6.20 3.27
C PHE A 199 30.16 7.25 2.19
N ALA A 200 30.24 6.80 0.93
CA ALA A 200 30.42 7.69 -0.22
C ALA A 200 29.25 8.68 -0.37
N THR A 201 28.08 8.31 0.14
CA THR A 201 26.90 9.16 0.19
C THR A 201 26.99 10.18 1.31
N THR A 202 26.73 11.45 0.99
CA THR A 202 26.61 12.51 2.00
C THR A 202 25.41 12.24 2.90
N VAL A 203 25.47 12.68 4.17
CA VAL A 203 24.35 12.56 5.13
C VAL A 203 23.03 13.08 4.55
N SER A 204 23.06 14.16 3.76
CA SER A 204 21.88 14.71 3.09
C SER A 204 21.32 13.76 2.02
N SER A 205 22.17 13.11 1.23
CA SER A 205 21.75 12.10 0.25
C SER A 205 21.24 10.82 0.92
N SER A 206 21.81 10.43 2.06
CA SER A 206 21.36 9.28 2.85
C SER A 206 19.96 9.52 3.44
N VAL A 207 19.71 10.72 3.99
CA VAL A 207 18.38 11.14 4.47
C VAL A 207 17.39 11.23 3.31
N GLY A 208 17.77 11.81 2.17
CA GLY A 208 16.93 11.88 0.97
C GLY A 208 16.53 10.48 0.46
N THR A 209 17.48 9.55 0.41
CA THR A 209 17.24 8.16 -0.01
C THR A 209 16.37 7.41 1.01
N LEU A 210 16.56 7.66 2.31
CA LEU A 210 15.71 7.10 3.38
C LEU A 210 14.27 7.61 3.24
N ILE A 211 14.08 8.91 3.02
CA ILE A 211 12.75 9.50 2.80
C ILE A 211 12.12 8.90 1.55
N GLN A 212 12.82 8.88 0.42
CA GLN A 212 12.29 8.39 -0.86
C GLN A 212 11.90 6.91 -0.80
N SER A 213 12.74 6.06 -0.21
CA SER A 213 12.45 4.63 -0.03
C SER A 213 11.31 4.36 0.97
N SER A 214 11.12 5.25 1.94
CA SER A 214 10.08 5.12 2.97
C SER A 214 8.76 5.81 2.60
N MET A 215 8.78 6.71 1.61
CA MET A 215 7.63 7.54 1.24
C MET A 215 6.44 6.70 0.78
N GLY A 216 6.70 5.62 0.03
CA GLY A 216 5.64 4.73 -0.40
C GLY A 216 5.01 3.92 0.75
N LEU A 217 5.72 3.71 1.87
CA LEU A 217 5.18 3.07 3.07
C LEU A 217 4.26 4.02 3.88
N ILE A 218 4.44 5.34 3.72
CA ILE A 218 3.63 6.38 4.38
C ILE A 218 2.44 6.79 3.50
N ILE A 219 2.66 6.99 2.20
CA ILE A 219 1.63 7.41 1.25
C ILE A 219 0.62 6.30 1.01
N MET A 220 1.04 5.04 0.91
CA MET A 220 0.12 3.94 0.59
C MET A 220 -1.00 3.75 1.62
N PRO A 221 -0.75 3.75 2.95
CA PRO A 221 -1.81 3.73 3.95
C PRO A 221 -2.80 4.89 3.81
N LEU A 222 -2.33 6.08 3.39
CA LEU A 222 -3.16 7.26 3.18
C LEU A 222 -4.04 7.15 1.92
N ILE A 223 -3.48 6.65 0.81
CA ILE A 223 -4.27 6.31 -0.40
C ILE A 223 -5.35 5.29 -0.05
N TYR A 224 -5.03 4.35 0.83
CA TYR A 224 -5.95 3.34 1.34
C TYR A 224 -7.14 3.94 2.09
N ILE A 225 -6.90 4.91 2.98
CA ILE A 225 -7.96 5.68 3.67
C ILE A 225 -8.84 6.41 2.65
N GLY A 226 -8.24 7.04 1.65
CA GLY A 226 -8.97 7.76 0.60
C GLY A 226 -9.86 6.84 -0.25
N SER A 227 -9.36 5.67 -0.63
CA SER A 227 -10.11 4.65 -1.38
C SER A 227 -11.30 4.10 -0.59
N TRP A 228 -11.19 4.02 0.73
CA TRP A 228 -12.24 3.51 1.60
C TRP A 228 -13.37 4.49 1.89
N ILE A 229 -13.08 5.79 1.86
CA ILE A 229 -14.09 6.81 2.06
C ILE A 229 -15.05 6.87 0.87
N ASN A 230 -14.64 6.36 -0.30
CA ASN A 230 -15.32 6.62 -1.57
C ASN A 230 -15.49 5.36 -2.44
N TYR A 231 -16.15 4.32 -1.91
CA TYR A 231 -16.43 3.07 -2.65
C TYR A 231 -17.15 3.29 -3.99
N LEU A 232 -17.90 4.39 -4.11
CA LEU A 232 -18.65 4.79 -5.29
C LEU A 232 -18.00 5.90 -6.13
N SER A 233 -16.84 6.48 -5.77
CA SER A 233 -16.28 7.61 -6.55
C SER A 233 -15.86 7.25 -7.97
N ASP A 234 -15.54 5.97 -8.24
CA ASP A 234 -15.28 5.53 -9.62
C ASP A 234 -16.55 5.14 -10.39
N ILE A 235 -17.71 5.22 -9.73
CA ILE A 235 -18.99 5.21 -10.44
C ILE A 235 -19.19 6.66 -10.88
N ASP A 236 -18.82 6.95 -12.12
CA ASP A 236 -19.05 8.25 -12.74
C ASP A 236 -20.54 8.47 -12.96
N LEU A 237 -21.25 8.78 -11.88
CA LEU A 237 -22.70 8.92 -11.82
C LEU A 237 -23.19 9.92 -12.87
N LYS A 238 -22.37 10.92 -13.19
CA LYS A 238 -22.65 11.94 -14.19
C LYS A 238 -22.67 11.35 -15.60
N ASN A 239 -21.68 10.54 -15.96
CA ASN A 239 -21.60 9.83 -17.25
C ASN A 239 -22.68 8.73 -17.37
N ILE A 240 -23.11 8.19 -16.22
CA ILE A 240 -24.19 7.20 -16.13
C ILE A 240 -25.56 7.84 -16.39
N LEU A 241 -25.82 9.00 -15.79
CA LEU A 241 -27.07 9.73 -16.00
C LEU A 241 -27.25 10.23 -17.44
N THR A 242 -26.16 10.44 -18.18
CA THR A 242 -26.20 10.86 -19.60
C THR A 242 -26.49 9.73 -20.58
N HIS A 243 -26.39 8.46 -20.16
CA HIS A 243 -26.63 7.29 -21.02
C HIS A 243 -27.87 6.46 -20.64
N LEU A 244 -28.57 6.83 -19.57
CA LEU A 244 -29.80 6.17 -19.16
C LEU A 244 -31.03 6.89 -19.72
N SER A 245 -32.06 6.11 -20.08
CA SER A 245 -33.38 6.67 -20.41
C SER A 245 -33.98 7.37 -19.18
N ASN A 246 -34.86 8.36 -19.40
CA ASN A 246 -35.53 9.10 -18.31
C ASN A 246 -36.26 8.17 -17.31
N ASP A 247 -36.78 7.03 -17.77
CA ASP A 247 -37.43 6.05 -16.90
C ASP A 247 -36.43 5.20 -16.08
N SER A 248 -35.24 4.91 -16.63
CA SER A 248 -34.15 4.29 -15.88
C SER A 248 -33.60 5.22 -14.79
N THR A 249 -33.58 6.54 -15.04
CA THR A 249 -33.18 7.54 -14.04
C THR A 249 -34.17 7.59 -12.86
N LYS A 250 -35.47 7.37 -13.10
CA LYS A 250 -36.46 7.25 -12.02
C LYS A 250 -36.23 5.99 -11.17
N GLN A 251 -35.71 4.91 -11.75
CA GLN A 251 -35.41 3.69 -11.01
C GLN A 251 -34.20 3.80 -10.07
N PHE A 252 -33.30 4.78 -10.24
CA PHE A 252 -32.26 5.07 -9.25
C PHE A 252 -32.84 5.44 -7.88
N LYS A 253 -34.03 6.08 -7.85
CA LYS A 253 -34.76 6.39 -6.60
C LYS A 253 -35.24 5.13 -5.86
N SER A 254 -35.23 3.97 -6.51
CA SER A 254 -35.58 2.68 -5.89
C SER A 254 -34.42 2.02 -5.15
N ILE A 255 -33.19 2.51 -5.33
CA ILE A 255 -32.01 2.00 -4.62
C ILE A 255 -32.15 2.33 -3.13
N ARG A 256 -31.90 1.32 -2.29
CA ARG A 256 -31.93 1.45 -0.84
C ARG A 256 -30.55 1.27 -0.23
N ILE A 257 -30.27 1.97 0.85
CA ILE A 257 -29.04 1.89 1.64
C ILE A 257 -29.31 0.96 2.82
N PHE A 258 -28.39 0.04 3.07
CA PHE A 258 -28.39 -0.86 4.21
C PHE A 258 -27.05 -0.82 4.93
N SER A 259 -27.08 -0.65 6.26
CA SER A 259 -25.86 -0.56 7.06
C SER A 259 -25.07 -1.87 7.06
N VAL A 260 -23.74 -1.78 6.89
CA VAL A 260 -22.83 -2.94 6.92
C VAL A 260 -22.87 -3.69 8.26
N ILE A 261 -23.19 -3.01 9.36
CA ILE A 261 -23.29 -3.62 10.70
C ILE A 261 -24.51 -4.54 10.74
N LYS A 262 -25.66 -4.01 10.30
CA LYS A 262 -26.91 -4.77 10.20
C LYS A 262 -26.80 -5.91 9.19
N TYR A 263 -26.13 -5.66 8.06
CA TYR A 263 -25.78 -6.67 7.07
C TYR A 263 -25.04 -7.86 7.67
N ASN A 264 -23.95 -7.63 8.41
CA ASN A 264 -23.18 -8.74 8.99
C ASN A 264 -24.04 -9.55 9.96
N SER A 265 -24.84 -8.89 10.82
CA SER A 265 -25.73 -9.56 11.75
C SER A 265 -26.79 -10.41 11.04
N LEU A 266 -27.38 -9.89 9.96
CA LEU A 266 -28.38 -10.59 9.17
C LEU A 266 -27.79 -11.83 8.49
N ILE A 267 -26.63 -11.67 7.85
CA ILE A 267 -25.95 -12.76 7.15
C ILE A 267 -25.49 -13.84 8.14
N ASP A 268 -24.92 -13.46 9.28
CA ASP A 268 -24.48 -14.42 10.29
C ASP A 268 -25.63 -15.31 10.75
N LYS A 269 -26.78 -14.69 11.07
CA LYS A 269 -27.99 -15.40 11.49
C LYS A 269 -28.53 -16.31 10.36
N ALA A 270 -28.70 -15.77 9.16
CA ALA A 270 -29.25 -16.51 8.03
C ALA A 270 -28.36 -17.72 7.64
N ILE A 271 -27.03 -17.55 7.67
CA ILE A 271 -26.08 -18.62 7.37
C ILE A 271 -26.05 -19.68 8.49
N ASP A 272 -26.10 -19.27 9.75
CA ASP A 272 -26.15 -20.23 10.87
C ASP A 272 -27.43 -21.07 10.84
N GLU A 273 -28.56 -20.46 10.54
CA GLU A 273 -29.85 -21.16 10.43
C GLU A 273 -29.86 -22.11 9.23
N LYS A 274 -29.49 -21.63 8.04
CA LYS A 274 -29.53 -22.41 6.80
C LYS A 274 -28.48 -23.53 6.75
N TYR A 275 -27.31 -23.31 7.34
CA TYR A 275 -26.18 -24.24 7.31
C TYR A 275 -25.82 -24.78 8.70
N ALA A 276 -26.80 -24.90 9.60
CA ALA A 276 -26.61 -25.36 10.98
C ALA A 276 -25.85 -26.69 11.10
N LYS A 277 -26.00 -27.57 10.11
CA LYS A 277 -25.37 -28.91 10.06
C LYS A 277 -23.94 -28.90 9.52
N GLU A 278 -23.47 -27.80 8.95
CA GLU A 278 -22.09 -27.70 8.44
C GLU A 278 -21.07 -27.43 9.57
N PRO A 279 -19.80 -27.87 9.41
CA PRO A 279 -18.74 -27.58 10.36
C PRO A 279 -18.49 -26.07 10.56
N PHE A 280 -17.95 -25.70 11.72
CA PHE A 280 -17.67 -24.31 12.09
C PHE A 280 -16.85 -23.55 11.03
N TYR A 281 -15.76 -24.14 10.53
CA TYR A 281 -14.92 -23.50 9.51
C TYR A 281 -15.70 -23.24 8.22
N SER A 282 -16.60 -24.15 7.83
CA SER A 282 -17.42 -24.00 6.63
C SER A 282 -18.36 -22.81 6.77
N ARG A 283 -19.05 -22.71 7.92
CA ARG A 283 -19.92 -21.58 8.25
C ARG A 283 -19.15 -20.27 8.34
N PHE A 284 -17.95 -20.28 8.93
CA PHE A 284 -17.08 -19.10 8.98
C PHE A 284 -16.78 -18.54 7.58
N PHE A 285 -16.40 -19.39 6.63
CA PHE A 285 -16.16 -18.96 5.25
C PHE A 285 -17.42 -18.46 4.55
N ARG A 286 -18.60 -19.01 4.87
CA ARG A 286 -19.89 -18.54 4.33
C ARG A 286 -20.32 -17.18 4.89
N LYS A 287 -20.10 -16.94 6.18
CA LYS A 287 -20.42 -15.68 6.87
C LYS A 287 -19.60 -14.50 6.37
N ASN A 288 -18.32 -14.75 6.05
CA ASN A 288 -17.38 -13.73 5.61
C ASN A 288 -17.53 -13.41 4.10
N THR A 289 -18.72 -12.96 3.70
CA THR A 289 -19.19 -12.79 2.30
C THR A 289 -18.40 -11.77 1.46
N PHE A 290 -17.79 -10.78 2.12
CA PHE A 290 -16.93 -9.78 1.47
C PHE A 290 -15.50 -10.27 1.21
N THR A 291 -15.08 -11.33 1.90
CA THR A 291 -13.72 -11.87 1.85
C THR A 291 -13.68 -13.14 1.01
N PHE A 292 -14.69 -14.01 1.17
CA PHE A 292 -14.75 -15.32 0.52
C PHE A 292 -15.93 -15.44 -0.43
N LYS A 293 -15.77 -16.32 -1.42
CA LYS A 293 -16.79 -16.59 -2.45
C LYS A 293 -17.72 -17.74 -2.13
N LYS A 294 -17.64 -18.32 -0.92
CA LYS A 294 -18.38 -19.52 -0.56
C LYS A 294 -19.90 -19.33 -0.58
N THR A 295 -20.35 -18.14 -0.18
CA THR A 295 -21.75 -17.69 -0.35
C THR A 295 -21.84 -16.91 -1.66
N SER A 296 -22.79 -17.29 -2.51
CA SER A 296 -22.98 -16.66 -3.82
C SER A 296 -23.62 -15.27 -3.67
N THR A 297 -23.42 -14.39 -4.65
CA THR A 297 -24.08 -13.07 -4.64
C THR A 297 -25.59 -13.25 -4.65
N THR A 298 -26.11 -14.17 -5.47
CA THR A 298 -27.54 -14.45 -5.57
C THR A 298 -28.16 -14.89 -4.24
N GLU A 299 -27.45 -15.72 -3.48
CA GLU A 299 -27.90 -16.12 -2.14
C GLU A 299 -27.96 -14.92 -1.18
N ILE A 300 -26.93 -14.08 -1.19
CA ILE A 300 -26.88 -12.86 -0.37
C ILE A 300 -28.03 -11.91 -0.76
N SER A 301 -28.22 -11.69 -2.06
CA SER A 301 -29.27 -10.87 -2.62
C SER A 301 -30.65 -11.36 -2.18
N GLN A 302 -30.87 -12.67 -2.18
CA GLN A 302 -32.14 -13.25 -1.75
C GLN A 302 -32.39 -13.04 -0.24
N ILE A 303 -31.39 -13.29 0.60
CA ILE A 303 -31.48 -13.02 2.05
C ILE A 303 -31.85 -11.55 2.30
N LEU A 304 -31.23 -10.63 1.56
CA LEU A 304 -31.51 -9.20 1.69
C LEU A 304 -32.91 -8.81 1.24
N LEU A 305 -33.37 -9.33 0.09
CA LEU A 305 -34.71 -9.06 -0.44
C LEU A 305 -35.80 -9.62 0.48
N ASP A 306 -35.58 -10.80 1.06
CA ASP A 306 -36.54 -11.41 1.99
C ASP A 306 -36.58 -10.65 3.34
N TYR A 307 -35.43 -10.16 3.81
CA TYR A 307 -35.38 -9.28 4.98
C TYR A 307 -36.05 -7.93 4.70
N GLN A 308 -35.87 -7.36 3.51
CA GLN A 308 -36.49 -6.10 3.12
C GLN A 308 -38.02 -6.17 3.10
N LYS A 309 -38.59 -7.29 2.67
CA LYS A 309 -40.05 -7.49 2.71
C LYS A 309 -40.62 -7.47 4.13
N THR A 310 -39.85 -7.97 5.10
CA THR A 310 -40.29 -8.09 6.50
C THR A 310 -39.91 -6.88 7.35
N ASN A 311 -38.80 -6.20 7.04
CA ASN A 311 -38.27 -5.06 7.80
C ASN A 311 -37.93 -3.87 6.87
N PRO A 312 -38.91 -3.28 6.16
CA PRO A 312 -38.65 -2.25 5.14
C PRO A 312 -38.10 -0.95 5.72
N HIS A 313 -38.38 -0.64 6.98
CA HIS A 313 -37.95 0.57 7.67
C HIS A 313 -36.44 0.61 7.97
N GLU A 314 -35.75 -0.53 7.89
CA GLU A 314 -34.30 -0.61 8.07
C GLU A 314 -33.49 -0.25 6.81
N PHE A 315 -34.19 -0.03 5.69
CA PHE A 315 -33.61 0.27 4.39
C PHE A 315 -33.88 1.73 4.01
N GLU A 316 -32.85 2.57 4.13
CA GLU A 316 -32.96 4.00 3.86
C GLU A 316 -33.01 4.27 2.36
N PRO A 317 -33.84 5.20 1.84
CA PRO A 317 -33.74 5.61 0.45
C PRO A 317 -32.45 6.39 0.21
N VAL A 318 -31.83 6.22 -0.96
CA VAL A 318 -30.74 7.13 -1.39
C VAL A 318 -31.34 8.53 -1.57
N GLN A 319 -31.04 9.46 -0.67
CA GLN A 319 -31.50 10.85 -0.81
C GLN A 319 -30.76 11.53 -1.96
N TYR A 320 -31.46 11.76 -3.07
CA TYR A 320 -30.99 12.62 -4.15
C TYR A 320 -31.54 14.02 -3.89
N ASN A 321 -30.69 14.98 -3.52
CA ASN A 321 -31.06 16.39 -3.60
C ASN A 321 -31.16 16.72 -5.09
N GLU A 322 -32.39 16.79 -5.62
CA GLU A 322 -32.61 17.21 -7.00
C GLU A 322 -31.97 18.60 -7.20
N PRO A 323 -31.16 18.81 -8.26
CA PRO A 323 -30.79 20.16 -8.64
C PRO A 323 -32.09 20.90 -8.92
N LYS A 324 -32.35 21.98 -8.17
CA LYS A 324 -33.45 22.91 -8.47
C LYS A 324 -33.19 23.50 -9.85
N ILE A 325 -33.71 22.88 -10.89
CA ILE A 325 -33.77 23.50 -12.21
C ILE A 325 -34.81 24.61 -12.06
N SER A 326 -34.35 25.82 -11.77
CA SER A 326 -35.18 27.01 -11.88
C SER A 326 -35.46 27.21 -13.37
N ILE A 327 -36.58 26.66 -13.84
CA ILE A 327 -37.16 27.10 -15.11
C ILE A 327 -37.61 28.53 -14.83
N LYS A 328 -36.79 29.52 -15.16
CA LYS A 328 -37.30 30.87 -15.42
C LYS A 328 -38.16 30.72 -16.66
N SER A 329 -39.47 30.61 -16.48
CA SER A 329 -40.40 30.73 -17.59
C SER A 329 -40.18 32.10 -18.24
N GLU A 330 -40.00 32.11 -19.55
CA GLU A 330 -39.89 33.30 -20.41
C GLU A 330 -41.24 34.06 -20.51
N GLU A 331 -42.03 34.13 -19.45
CA GLU A 331 -43.26 34.95 -19.42
C GLU A 331 -43.01 36.38 -18.94
N ASN A 332 -41.83 36.69 -18.36
CA ASN A 332 -41.51 38.04 -17.88
C ASN A 332 -40.76 38.94 -18.88
N GLN A 333 -40.60 38.53 -20.15
CA GLN A 333 -39.99 39.38 -21.18
C GLN A 333 -40.99 40.16 -22.05
N LYS A 334 -42.30 40.10 -21.76
CA LYS A 334 -43.34 40.92 -22.44
C LYS A 334 -43.87 42.11 -21.62
N LEU A 335 -43.18 42.50 -20.55
CA LEU A 335 -43.55 43.68 -19.75
C LEU A 335 -42.49 44.79 -19.72
N ILE A 336 -41.61 44.81 -20.73
CA ILE A 336 -40.78 46.00 -21.03
C ILE A 336 -40.94 46.30 -22.52
N ASN A 337 -42.03 46.99 -22.84
CA ASN A 337 -42.14 47.91 -23.96
C ASN A 337 -42.89 49.14 -23.46
#